data_AF-A0A2Z7CCR9-F1
#
_entry.id   AF-A0A2Z7CCR9-F1
#
_cell.length_a   1.000
_cell.length_b   1.000
_cell.length_c   1.000
_cell.angle_alpha   90.00
_cell.angle_beta   90.00
_cell.angle_gamma   90.00
#
_symmetry.space_group_name_H-M   'P 1'
#
loop_
_entity.id
_entity.type
_entity.pdbx_description
1 polymer ?
#
loop_
_entity_poly.entity_id
_entity_poly.type
_entity_poly.pdbx_seq_one_letter_code
_entity_poly.pdbx_strand_id
1 'polypeptide(L)'
;MRIGSFSLNPQFLILVLVTTILNRVCVDPVSALCEFSVKDRNKLYDYSLAAPLRKFPHGIRSEDGFYKVSANGTVLWFQLCGSLIFNHDPPMCFGCKDCSGSSRCGMGCSALVSNKIEGYPVCTTLGHSSTMLMNVIDRKNPHMGIIVKMMNNGLKNNCSLSVSVICKSNGVQVPQTFETVGFCDYITELKHPSGCAKITSTHGSRLGWFGTLMIIVLCLFGVYLVGGAVYRYYFLRIRGIDVIPNLEFWSSLPRRVQSLYFSLVRRFRGPSVGYRSSYSPVDF
;
A
#
# COMPACT_ATOMS: atom_id res chain seq x y z
N MET A 1 35.36 38.39 31.11
CA MET A 1 34.88 37.77 29.85
C MET A 1 33.92 36.65 30.22
N ARG A 2 32.62 36.95 30.37
CA ARG A 2 31.59 35.94 30.70
C ARG A 2 30.94 35.50 29.41
N ILE A 3 31.22 34.28 28.98
CA ILE A 3 30.50 33.60 27.90
C ILE A 3 29.12 33.28 28.46
N GLY A 4 28.12 34.07 28.06
CA GLY A 4 26.72 33.84 28.39
C GLY A 4 26.26 32.54 27.77
N SER A 5 25.92 31.58 28.61
CA SER A 5 25.26 30.33 28.24
C SER A 5 24.00 30.62 27.44
N PHE A 6 24.00 30.31 26.15
CA PHE A 6 22.77 30.22 25.37
C PHE A 6 21.97 29.03 25.91
N SER A 7 20.99 29.33 26.76
CA SER A 7 19.98 28.37 27.20
C SER A 7 19.08 28.06 26.00
N LEU A 8 19.39 26.99 25.28
CA LEU A 8 18.47 26.38 24.33
C LEU A 8 17.27 25.86 25.12
N ASN A 9 16.13 26.55 24.97
CA ASN A 9 14.88 26.24 25.66
C ASN A 9 14.51 24.76 25.41
N PRO A 10 14.37 23.93 26.46
CA PRO A 10 14.14 22.48 26.32
C PRO A 10 12.90 22.14 25.50
N GLN A 11 11.91 23.04 25.43
CA GLN A 11 10.71 22.88 24.60
C GLN A 11 11.02 22.85 23.10
N PHE A 12 12.05 23.58 22.64
CA PHE A 12 12.43 23.63 21.23
C PHE A 12 13.12 22.33 20.80
N LEU A 13 13.95 21.77 21.68
CA LEU A 13 14.61 20.48 21.48
C LEU A 13 13.58 19.33 21.44
N ILE A 14 12.57 19.39 22.32
CA ILE A 14 11.43 18.46 22.32
C ILE A 14 10.63 18.57 21.02
N LEU A 15 10.37 19.78 20.50
CA LEU A 15 9.61 19.96 19.26
C LEU A 15 10.35 19.38 18.04
N VAL A 16 11.67 19.56 17.96
CA VAL A 16 12.52 18.99 16.90
C VAL A 16 12.61 17.46 17.01
N LEU A 17 12.71 16.93 18.23
CA LEU A 17 12.65 15.49 18.48
C LEU A 17 11.27 14.90 18.11
N VAL A 18 10.17 15.54 18.49
CA VAL A 18 8.82 15.07 18.20
C VAL A 18 8.55 15.08 16.69
N THR A 19 8.97 16.12 15.97
CA THR A 19 8.81 16.21 14.50
C THR A 19 9.69 15.21 13.74
N THR A 20 10.91 14.92 14.23
CA THR A 20 11.77 13.89 13.64
C THR A 20 11.29 12.47 13.94
N ILE A 21 10.68 12.24 15.11
CA ILE A 21 10.06 10.97 15.48
C ILE A 21 8.77 10.75 14.68
N LEU A 22 7.90 11.76 14.53
CA LEU A 22 6.68 11.66 13.71
C LEU A 22 6.97 11.38 12.23
N ASN A 23 8.07 11.89 11.67
CA ASN A 23 8.51 11.55 10.30
C ASN A 23 9.13 10.15 10.16
N ARG A 24 9.53 9.51 11.27
CA ARG A 24 10.13 8.16 11.29
C ARG A 24 9.12 7.05 11.54
N VAL A 25 7.97 7.35 12.14
CA VAL A 25 6.88 6.39 12.33
C VAL A 25 6.03 6.35 11.07
N CYS A 26 6.61 5.82 9.99
CA CYS A 26 5.82 5.20 8.94
C CYS A 26 5.40 3.85 9.51
N VAL A 27 4.15 3.75 9.96
CA VAL A 27 3.55 2.46 10.33
C VAL A 27 3.57 1.61 9.06
N ASP A 28 4.41 0.58 9.02
CA ASP A 28 4.30 -0.45 7.99
C ASP A 28 2.85 -0.95 8.01
N PRO A 29 2.12 -0.87 6.88
CA PRO A 29 0.75 -1.34 6.88
C PRO A 29 0.80 -2.82 7.19
N VAL A 30 0.17 -3.22 8.30
CA VAL A 30 -0.21 -4.61 8.55
C VAL A 30 -0.93 -5.05 7.28
N SER A 31 -0.30 -5.93 6.51
CA SER A 31 -0.82 -6.39 5.23
C SER A 31 -2.21 -6.94 5.49
N ALA A 32 -3.23 -6.32 4.88
CA ALA A 32 -4.54 -6.92 4.91
C ALA A 32 -4.42 -8.33 4.32
N LEU A 33 -5.15 -9.28 4.89
CA LEU A 33 -5.08 -10.68 4.49
C LEU A 33 -5.28 -10.77 2.97
N CYS A 34 -4.31 -11.35 2.25
CA CYS A 34 -4.30 -11.42 0.77
C CYS A 34 -4.02 -10.13 -0.03
N GLU A 35 -3.32 -9.17 0.58
CA GLU A 35 -2.67 -8.08 -0.13
C GLU A 35 -1.15 -8.29 -0.18
N PHE A 36 -0.58 -8.04 -1.35
CA PHE A 36 0.85 -8.18 -1.58
C PHE A 36 1.31 -7.09 -2.53
N SER A 37 2.38 -6.38 -2.18
CA SER A 37 2.93 -5.31 -3.00
C SER A 37 4.41 -5.54 -3.25
N VAL A 38 4.86 -5.43 -4.49
CA VAL A 38 6.28 -5.50 -4.85
C VAL A 38 6.67 -4.25 -5.62
N LYS A 39 7.75 -3.63 -5.17
CA LYS A 39 8.38 -2.52 -5.89
C LYS A 39 9.39 -3.07 -6.87
N ASP A 40 9.22 -2.71 -8.14
CA ASP A 40 10.22 -2.90 -9.17
C ASP A 40 10.54 -1.56 -9.83
N ARG A 41 11.81 -1.12 -9.68
CA ARG A 41 12.29 0.19 -10.12
C ARG A 41 11.45 1.35 -9.52
N ASN A 42 10.72 2.07 -10.37
CA ASN A 42 9.83 3.19 -10.02
C ASN A 42 8.33 2.83 -10.12
N LYS A 43 8.03 1.53 -10.24
CA LYS A 43 6.66 1.02 -10.29
C LYS A 43 6.41 0.18 -9.04
N LEU A 44 5.25 0.36 -8.45
CA LEU A 44 4.73 -0.49 -7.40
C LEU A 44 3.64 -1.37 -8.01
N TYR A 45 3.81 -2.67 -7.82
CA TYR A 45 2.90 -3.70 -8.29
C TYR A 45 2.08 -4.16 -7.09
N ASP A 46 0.84 -3.70 -7.04
CA ASP A 46 -0.09 -4.02 -5.97
C ASP A 46 -1.01 -5.16 -6.41
N TYR A 47 -0.99 -6.26 -5.68
CA TYR A 47 -1.85 -7.43 -5.87
C TYR A 47 -2.83 -7.46 -4.71
N SER A 48 -4.12 -7.39 -5.03
CA SER A 48 -5.19 -7.60 -4.05
C SER A 48 -6.06 -8.74 -4.55
N LEU A 49 -5.80 -9.94 -4.00
CA LEU A 49 -6.46 -11.15 -4.44
C LEU A 49 -7.94 -11.19 -3.99
N ALA A 50 -8.23 -10.64 -2.82
CA ALA A 50 -9.57 -10.61 -2.24
C ALA A 50 -10.40 -9.39 -2.68
N ALA A 51 -9.82 -8.45 -3.44
CA ALA A 51 -10.55 -7.27 -3.90
C ALA A 51 -11.67 -7.66 -4.89
N PRO A 52 -12.85 -7.01 -4.78
CA PRO A 52 -13.95 -7.23 -5.70
C PRO A 52 -13.61 -6.73 -7.10
N LEU A 53 -13.93 -7.53 -8.12
CA LEU A 53 -13.90 -7.17 -9.53
C LEU A 53 -15.33 -7.15 -10.08
N ARG A 54 -15.57 -6.43 -11.17
CA ARG A 54 -16.92 -6.26 -11.77
C ARG A 54 -17.67 -7.58 -12.02
N LYS A 55 -16.95 -8.65 -12.38
CA LYS A 55 -17.51 -10.00 -12.62
C LYS A 55 -17.25 -10.98 -11.48
N PHE A 56 -16.45 -10.59 -10.49
CA PHE A 56 -15.99 -11.46 -9.39
C PHE A 56 -16.07 -10.67 -8.07
N PRO A 57 -17.25 -10.57 -7.45
CA PRO A 57 -17.45 -9.76 -6.25
C PRO A 57 -16.63 -10.28 -5.04
N HIS A 58 -16.26 -11.55 -5.05
CA HIS A 58 -15.44 -12.19 -4.01
C HIS A 58 -13.95 -12.29 -4.38
N GLY A 59 -13.52 -11.60 -5.45
CA GLY A 59 -12.14 -11.64 -5.93
C GLY A 59 -11.75 -13.06 -6.36
N ILE A 60 -10.65 -13.58 -5.83
CA ILE A 60 -10.16 -14.92 -6.11
C ILE A 60 -10.82 -16.03 -5.28
N ARG A 61 -11.70 -15.70 -4.34
CA ARG A 61 -12.35 -16.73 -3.52
C ARG A 61 -13.34 -17.50 -4.39
N SER A 62 -13.33 -18.82 -4.27
CA SER A 62 -14.33 -19.67 -4.93
C SER A 62 -15.73 -19.34 -4.39
N GLU A 63 -16.71 -19.27 -5.28
CA GLU A 63 -18.13 -19.04 -4.94
C GLU A 63 -18.70 -20.22 -4.13
N ASP A 64 -18.24 -21.43 -4.42
CA ASP A 64 -18.62 -22.66 -3.71
C ASP A 64 -17.90 -22.82 -2.36
N GLY A 65 -17.00 -21.88 -2.01
CA GLY A 65 -16.21 -21.90 -0.77
C GLY A 65 -14.88 -22.65 -0.85
N PHE A 66 -14.61 -23.37 -1.94
CA PHE A 66 -13.33 -24.03 -2.20
C PHE A 66 -13.10 -24.29 -3.69
N TYR A 67 -11.84 -24.48 -4.06
CA TYR A 67 -11.41 -25.12 -5.30
C TYR A 67 -11.14 -26.59 -5.04
N LYS A 68 -11.54 -27.45 -5.98
CA LYS A 68 -11.34 -28.91 -5.90
C LYS A 68 -10.60 -29.38 -7.13
N VAL A 69 -9.52 -30.14 -6.92
CA VAL A 69 -8.73 -30.76 -7.98
C VAL A 69 -8.49 -32.21 -7.62
N SER A 70 -8.67 -33.13 -8.56
CA SER A 70 -8.48 -34.56 -8.34
C SER A 70 -7.56 -35.16 -9.38
N ALA A 71 -6.52 -35.87 -8.94
CA ALA A 71 -5.61 -36.60 -9.80
C ALA A 71 -5.11 -37.86 -9.09
N ASN A 72 -5.01 -38.97 -9.82
CA ASN A 72 -4.42 -40.23 -9.34
C ASN A 72 -5.00 -40.72 -7.98
N GLY A 73 -6.32 -40.60 -7.78
CA GLY A 73 -6.98 -41.02 -6.54
C GLY A 73 -6.72 -40.11 -5.33
N THR A 74 -6.03 -38.99 -5.54
CA THR A 74 -5.82 -37.92 -4.55
C THR A 74 -6.75 -36.76 -4.87
N VAL A 75 -7.37 -36.18 -3.85
CA VAL A 75 -8.25 -35.02 -3.98
C VAL A 75 -7.71 -33.88 -3.13
N LEU A 76 -7.51 -32.73 -3.77
CA LEU A 76 -7.01 -31.51 -3.17
C LEU A 76 -8.14 -30.49 -3.10
N TRP A 77 -8.39 -29.96 -1.91
CA TRP A 77 -9.27 -28.82 -1.69
C TRP A 77 -8.46 -27.65 -1.16
N PHE A 78 -8.67 -26.47 -1.73
CA PHE A 78 -8.04 -25.26 -1.21
C PHE A 78 -8.91 -24.03 -1.43
N GLN A 79 -8.77 -23.05 -0.56
CA GLN A 79 -9.38 -21.74 -0.69
C GLN A 79 -8.29 -20.70 -0.46
N LEU A 80 -8.11 -19.82 -1.45
CA LEU A 80 -7.19 -18.69 -1.30
C LEU A 80 -7.85 -17.61 -0.44
N CYS A 81 -7.06 -16.94 0.40
CA CYS A 81 -7.51 -15.77 1.17
C CYS A 81 -8.63 -16.04 2.16
N GLY A 82 -8.83 -17.28 2.61
CA GLY A 82 -9.88 -17.66 3.55
C GLY A 82 -9.79 -19.14 3.92
N SER A 83 -10.66 -19.59 4.81
CA SER A 83 -10.81 -21.01 5.12
C SER A 83 -11.75 -21.68 4.13
N LEU A 84 -11.65 -23.00 3.98
CA LEU A 84 -12.59 -23.80 3.21
C LEU A 84 -13.97 -23.73 3.86
N ILE A 85 -15.01 -23.71 3.04
CA ILE A 85 -16.40 -23.76 3.51
C ILE A 85 -17.10 -24.87 2.73
N PHE A 86 -17.65 -25.85 3.45
CA PHE A 86 -18.42 -26.95 2.87
C PHE A 86 -19.88 -26.79 3.26
N ASN A 87 -20.74 -26.46 2.29
CA ASN A 87 -22.18 -26.34 2.51
C ASN A 87 -22.88 -27.71 2.46
N HIS A 88 -22.47 -28.54 1.50
CA HIS A 88 -22.97 -29.90 1.29
C HIS A 88 -21.78 -30.86 1.21
N ASP A 89 -21.94 -32.05 1.78
CA ASP A 89 -20.98 -33.18 1.70
C ASP A 89 -19.53 -32.82 2.09
N PRO A 90 -19.26 -32.52 3.37
CA PRO A 90 -17.89 -32.33 3.84
C PRO A 90 -17.06 -33.61 3.62
N PRO A 91 -15.72 -33.49 3.42
CA PRO A 91 -14.87 -34.64 3.20
C PRO A 91 -14.89 -35.59 4.40
N MET A 92 -15.35 -36.81 4.15
CA MET A 92 -15.33 -37.90 5.13
C MET A 92 -14.00 -38.64 5.03
N CYS A 93 -13.04 -38.24 5.87
CA CYS A 93 -11.70 -38.80 5.89
C CYS A 93 -11.11 -38.82 7.30
N PHE A 94 -10.19 -39.75 7.54
CA PHE A 94 -9.46 -39.85 8.80
C PHE A 94 -8.31 -38.84 8.85
N GLY A 95 -7.94 -38.35 10.04
CA GLY A 95 -6.76 -37.47 10.20
C GLY A 95 -7.03 -35.96 10.25
N CYS A 96 -8.28 -35.53 10.37
CA CYS A 96 -8.65 -34.11 10.29
C CYS A 96 -8.54 -33.30 11.59
N LYS A 97 -7.68 -33.70 12.54
CA LYS A 97 -7.62 -33.10 13.87
C LYS A 97 -7.24 -31.61 13.84
N ASP A 98 -6.33 -31.24 12.94
CA ASP A 98 -5.81 -29.88 12.82
C ASP A 98 -6.71 -28.96 11.96
N CYS A 99 -7.81 -29.46 11.40
CA CYS A 99 -8.72 -28.71 10.55
C CYS A 99 -10.18 -28.93 10.93
N SER A 100 -10.51 -28.54 12.17
CA SER A 100 -11.86 -28.60 12.78
C SER A 100 -12.32 -29.99 13.25
N GLY A 101 -11.47 -31.02 13.13
CA GLY A 101 -11.75 -32.35 13.63
C GLY A 101 -12.69 -33.17 12.74
N SER A 102 -13.15 -34.32 13.25
CA SER A 102 -13.88 -35.34 12.48
C SER A 102 -15.28 -34.92 12.05
N SER A 103 -15.93 -34.02 12.78
CA SER A 103 -17.33 -33.63 12.54
C SER A 103 -17.49 -32.56 11.46
N ARG A 104 -16.47 -31.72 11.25
CA ARG A 104 -16.48 -30.59 10.30
C ARG A 104 -15.15 -30.48 9.55
N CYS A 105 -14.62 -31.63 9.13
CA CYS A 105 -13.32 -31.69 8.48
C CYS A 105 -13.24 -30.74 7.28
N GLY A 106 -12.16 -29.96 7.22
CA GLY A 106 -11.93 -29.01 6.15
C GLY A 106 -12.27 -27.56 6.54
N MET A 107 -13.26 -27.31 7.40
CA MET A 107 -13.70 -25.93 7.69
C MET A 107 -12.70 -25.09 8.51
N GLY A 108 -11.75 -25.73 9.18
CA GLY A 108 -10.77 -25.06 10.05
C GLY A 108 -9.45 -24.66 9.36
N CYS A 109 -9.30 -24.96 8.07
CA CYS A 109 -8.08 -24.77 7.32
C CYS A 109 -8.37 -24.21 5.93
N SER A 110 -7.32 -23.78 5.24
CA SER A 110 -7.42 -23.21 3.90
C SER A 110 -7.04 -24.19 2.82
N ALA A 111 -6.29 -25.24 3.15
CA ALA A 111 -5.92 -26.28 2.21
C ALA A 111 -5.89 -27.65 2.89
N LEU A 112 -6.48 -28.63 2.20
CA LEU A 112 -6.67 -30.00 2.65
C LEU A 112 -6.43 -30.95 1.47
N VAL A 113 -5.70 -32.04 1.71
CA VAL A 113 -5.56 -33.12 0.72
C VAL A 113 -6.09 -34.42 1.30
N SER A 114 -6.80 -35.19 0.49
CA SER A 114 -7.21 -36.56 0.79
C SER A 114 -6.47 -37.52 -0.13
N ASN A 115 -5.64 -38.37 0.47
CA ASN A 115 -4.98 -39.48 -0.20
C ASN A 115 -5.71 -40.79 0.14
N LYS A 116 -5.90 -41.67 -0.84
CA LYS A 116 -6.44 -43.00 -0.59
C LYS A 116 -5.30 -43.94 -0.18
N ILE A 117 -5.23 -44.26 1.10
CA ILE A 117 -4.23 -45.19 1.67
C ILE A 117 -4.97 -46.48 2.02
N GLU A 118 -4.50 -47.62 1.50
CA GLU A 118 -5.07 -48.95 1.82
C GLU A 118 -6.61 -49.06 1.66
N GLY A 119 -7.18 -48.28 0.73
CA GLY A 119 -8.62 -48.31 0.44
C GLY A 119 -9.46 -47.25 1.16
N TYR A 120 -8.93 -46.56 2.18
CA TYR A 120 -9.64 -45.52 2.93
C TYR A 120 -9.09 -44.10 2.67
N PRO A 121 -9.94 -43.06 2.68
CA PRO A 121 -9.49 -41.67 2.52
C PRO A 121 -8.86 -41.14 3.81
N VAL A 122 -7.59 -40.73 3.71
CA VAL A 122 -6.83 -40.06 4.79
C VAL A 122 -6.60 -38.62 4.40
N CYS A 123 -7.02 -37.71 5.26
CA CYS A 123 -6.83 -36.28 5.10
C CYS A 123 -5.61 -35.75 5.82
N THR A 124 -4.87 -34.91 5.11
CA THR A 124 -3.73 -34.16 5.63
C THR A 124 -3.97 -32.67 5.39
N THR A 125 -3.73 -31.87 6.42
CA THR A 125 -3.87 -30.41 6.38
C THR A 125 -2.60 -29.79 5.80
N LEU A 126 -2.75 -28.99 4.74
CA LEU A 126 -1.62 -28.37 4.02
C LEU A 126 -1.36 -26.93 4.47
N GLY A 127 -2.35 -26.25 5.04
CA GLY A 127 -2.15 -24.91 5.59
C GLY A 127 -3.42 -24.19 6.03
N HIS A 128 -3.21 -23.08 6.73
CA HIS A 128 -4.25 -22.20 7.26
C HIS A 128 -4.17 -20.83 6.59
N SER A 129 -5.22 -20.01 6.77
CA SER A 129 -5.28 -18.66 6.22
C SER A 129 -4.19 -17.74 6.77
N SER A 130 -3.75 -17.99 8.01
CA SER A 130 -2.67 -17.26 8.68
C SER A 130 -1.27 -17.65 8.18
N THR A 131 -1.11 -18.83 7.58
CA THR A 131 0.19 -19.36 7.12
C THR A 131 0.38 -19.22 5.61
N MET A 132 -0.45 -18.39 4.95
CA MET A 132 -0.32 -18.08 3.53
C MET A 132 0.80 -17.07 3.30
N LEU A 133 1.75 -17.43 2.44
CA LEU A 133 2.84 -16.58 1.98
C LEU A 133 2.69 -16.30 0.50
N MET A 134 2.78 -15.02 0.13
CA MET A 134 2.68 -14.57 -1.27
C MET A 134 4.06 -14.17 -1.78
N ASN A 135 4.37 -14.60 -3.00
CA ASN A 135 5.59 -14.23 -3.72
C ASN A 135 5.26 -13.96 -5.19
N VAL A 136 6.10 -13.20 -5.90
CA VAL A 136 5.96 -13.02 -7.35
C VAL A 136 6.42 -14.30 -8.07
N ILE A 137 5.72 -14.70 -9.14
CA ILE A 137 6.12 -15.85 -9.99
C ILE A 137 7.51 -15.59 -10.60
N ASP A 138 7.68 -14.44 -11.25
CA ASP A 138 8.94 -14.02 -11.85
C ASP A 138 9.25 -12.57 -11.45
N ARG A 139 10.37 -12.37 -10.77
CA ARG A 139 10.84 -11.03 -10.37
C ARG A 139 11.20 -10.15 -11.58
N LYS A 140 11.55 -10.74 -12.73
CA LYS A 140 11.82 -9.99 -13.96
C LYS A 140 10.53 -9.54 -14.63
N ASN A 141 9.45 -10.31 -14.48
CA ASN A 141 8.15 -10.07 -15.10
C ASN A 141 7.03 -10.12 -14.05
N PRO A 142 6.91 -9.13 -13.15
CA PRO A 142 5.88 -9.11 -12.12
C PRO A 142 4.45 -9.13 -12.69
N HIS A 143 4.25 -8.69 -13.93
CA HIS A 143 2.94 -8.75 -14.60
C HIS A 143 2.38 -10.16 -14.79
N MET A 144 3.21 -11.21 -14.71
CA MET A 144 2.80 -12.59 -14.93
C MET A 144 1.81 -13.09 -13.85
N GLY A 145 2.02 -12.67 -12.60
CA GLY A 145 1.18 -13.07 -11.47
C GLY A 145 1.99 -13.38 -10.20
N ILE A 146 1.34 -14.04 -9.25
CA ILE A 146 1.89 -14.36 -7.92
C ILE A 146 1.69 -15.82 -7.57
N ILE A 147 2.57 -16.33 -6.70
CA ILE A 147 2.49 -17.65 -6.10
C ILE A 147 2.02 -17.48 -4.66
N VAL A 148 0.95 -18.19 -4.31
CA VAL A 148 0.48 -18.30 -2.92
C VAL A 148 0.93 -19.65 -2.38
N LYS A 149 1.87 -19.64 -1.45
CA LYS A 149 2.34 -20.82 -0.74
C LYS A 149 1.64 -20.94 0.61
N MET A 150 1.04 -22.09 0.88
CA MET A 150 0.49 -22.45 2.18
C MET A 150 1.37 -23.53 2.79
N MET A 151 1.61 -23.42 4.09
CA MET A 151 2.39 -24.40 4.84
C MET A 151 1.67 -24.72 6.15
N ASN A 152 1.77 -25.97 6.58
CA ASN A 152 1.37 -26.38 7.91
C ASN A 152 2.64 -26.56 8.78
N ASN A 153 2.63 -25.98 9.98
CA ASN A 153 3.71 -26.13 10.96
C ASN A 153 3.56 -27.42 11.81
N GLY A 154 2.83 -28.41 11.30
CA GLY A 154 2.54 -29.66 12.00
C GLY A 154 3.78 -30.54 12.20
N LEU A 155 3.79 -31.29 13.30
CA LEU A 155 4.95 -32.05 13.83
C LEU A 155 5.47 -33.21 12.96
N LYS A 156 4.80 -33.58 11.85
CA LYS A 156 5.07 -34.88 11.21
C LYS A 156 5.44 -34.86 9.73
N ASN A 157 5.45 -33.71 9.06
CA ASN A 157 6.12 -33.41 7.77
C ASN A 157 5.64 -32.02 7.31
N ASN A 158 6.55 -31.18 6.79
CA ASN A 158 6.24 -29.85 6.29
C ASN A 158 5.62 -29.92 4.90
N CYS A 159 4.38 -30.43 4.80
CA CYS A 159 3.68 -30.46 3.53
C CYS A 159 3.23 -29.06 3.14
N SER A 160 3.35 -28.73 1.86
CA SER A 160 3.02 -27.40 1.36
C SER A 160 2.17 -27.44 0.09
N LEU A 161 1.35 -26.41 -0.08
CA LEU A 161 0.59 -26.18 -1.30
C LEU A 161 1.04 -24.86 -1.92
N SER A 162 1.50 -24.90 -3.16
CA SER A 162 1.85 -23.71 -3.93
C SER A 162 0.86 -23.53 -5.06
N VAL A 163 0.10 -22.44 -5.02
CA VAL A 163 -0.88 -22.08 -6.04
C VAL A 163 -0.33 -20.92 -6.86
N SER A 164 0.00 -21.18 -8.12
CA SER A 164 0.44 -20.18 -9.08
C SER A 164 -0.78 -19.47 -9.65
N VAL A 165 -1.01 -18.23 -9.21
CA VAL A 165 -2.10 -17.38 -9.69
C VAL A 165 -1.60 -16.56 -10.88
N ILE A 166 -1.95 -17.02 -12.08
CA ILE A 166 -1.52 -16.41 -13.34
C ILE A 166 -2.54 -15.34 -13.76
N CYS A 167 -2.06 -14.16 -14.12
CA CYS A 167 -2.88 -13.06 -14.61
C CYS A 167 -3.56 -13.44 -15.94
N LYS A 168 -4.89 -13.44 -15.96
CA LYS A 168 -5.70 -13.60 -17.17
C LYS A 168 -6.89 -12.65 -17.13
N SER A 169 -6.86 -11.62 -17.98
CA SER A 169 -7.90 -10.57 -18.00
C SER A 169 -9.24 -11.04 -18.56
N ASN A 170 -9.24 -12.03 -19.46
CA ASN A 170 -10.40 -12.36 -20.30
C ASN A 170 -11.28 -13.49 -19.76
N GLY A 171 -11.03 -13.95 -18.54
CA GLY A 171 -11.84 -15.00 -17.91
C GLY A 171 -11.07 -15.82 -16.88
N VAL A 172 -11.77 -16.76 -16.25
CA VAL A 172 -11.24 -17.63 -15.20
C VAL A 172 -11.01 -19.02 -15.77
N GLN A 173 -9.85 -19.59 -15.48
CA GLN A 173 -9.57 -21.00 -15.73
C GLN A 173 -9.23 -21.63 -14.38
N VAL A 174 -10.17 -22.42 -13.86
CA VAL A 174 -10.04 -23.15 -12.60
C VAL A 174 -9.00 -24.26 -12.79
N PRO A 175 -8.16 -24.56 -11.78
CA PRO A 175 -7.18 -25.63 -11.85
C PRO A 175 -7.85 -26.99 -12.11
N GLN A 176 -7.37 -27.68 -13.14
CA GLN A 176 -7.83 -29.03 -13.50
C GLN A 176 -6.84 -30.11 -13.08
N THR A 177 -5.57 -29.74 -12.95
CA THR A 177 -4.48 -30.64 -12.58
C THR A 177 -3.64 -30.03 -11.48
N PHE A 178 -2.93 -30.89 -10.76
CA PHE A 178 -1.87 -30.51 -9.86
C PHE A 178 -0.68 -31.44 -10.08
N GLU A 179 0.51 -30.92 -9.83
CA GLU A 179 1.74 -31.68 -9.84
C GLU A 179 2.21 -31.88 -8.41
N THR A 180 2.78 -33.05 -8.14
CA THR A 180 3.40 -33.35 -6.85
C THR A 180 4.91 -33.25 -7.00
N VAL A 181 5.51 -32.32 -6.26
CA VAL A 181 6.97 -32.18 -6.18
C VAL A 181 7.43 -32.85 -4.89
N GLY A 182 8.31 -33.84 -5.00
CA GLY A 182 8.76 -34.61 -3.83
C GLY A 182 7.64 -35.46 -3.21
N PHE A 183 7.57 -35.50 -1.89
CA PHE A 183 6.68 -36.41 -1.15
C PHE A 183 5.32 -35.79 -0.81
N CYS A 184 5.26 -34.49 -0.47
CA CYS A 184 4.00 -33.83 -0.12
C CYS A 184 3.97 -32.33 -0.40
N ASP A 185 4.69 -31.87 -1.42
CA ASP A 185 4.51 -30.53 -1.98
C ASP A 185 3.63 -30.59 -3.23
N TYR A 186 2.52 -29.87 -3.18
CA TYR A 186 1.53 -29.83 -4.26
C TYR A 186 1.64 -28.48 -4.97
N ILE A 187 1.66 -28.51 -6.30
CA ILE A 187 1.70 -27.32 -7.16
C ILE A 187 0.47 -27.33 -8.05
N THR A 188 -0.22 -26.20 -8.12
CA THR A 188 -1.40 -26.05 -8.99
C THR A 188 -1.44 -24.66 -9.61
N GLU A 189 -2.05 -24.54 -10.77
CA GLU A 189 -2.15 -23.29 -11.52
C GLU A 189 -3.60 -22.81 -11.61
N LEU A 190 -3.85 -21.57 -11.19
CA LEU A 190 -5.14 -20.91 -11.28
C LEU A 190 -5.00 -19.66 -12.13
N LYS A 191 -5.77 -19.54 -13.21
CA LYS A 191 -5.78 -18.32 -14.03
C LYS A 191 -6.97 -17.46 -13.65
N HIS A 192 -6.70 -16.27 -13.13
CA HIS A 192 -7.73 -15.37 -12.61
C HIS A 192 -7.36 -13.91 -12.88
N PRO A 193 -8.34 -13.02 -13.17
CA PRO A 193 -8.06 -11.59 -13.34
C PRO A 193 -7.54 -10.91 -12.06
N SER A 194 -7.88 -11.40 -10.88
CA SER A 194 -7.31 -10.90 -9.61
C SER A 194 -5.80 -11.15 -9.47
N GLY A 195 -5.23 -12.05 -10.27
CA GLY A 195 -3.78 -12.25 -10.34
C GLY A 195 -3.02 -11.12 -11.04
N CYS A 196 -3.74 -10.21 -11.71
CA CYS A 196 -3.14 -9.09 -12.41
C CYS A 196 -2.81 -7.95 -11.45
N ALA A 197 -1.55 -7.52 -11.44
CA ALA A 197 -1.10 -6.41 -10.62
C ALA A 197 -1.73 -5.08 -11.04
N LYS A 198 -2.16 -4.27 -10.08
CA LYS A 198 -2.41 -2.85 -10.27
C LYS A 198 -1.08 -2.12 -10.20
N ILE A 199 -0.66 -1.54 -11.31
CA ILE A 199 0.60 -0.80 -11.37
C ILE A 199 0.33 0.64 -10.95
N THR A 200 0.90 1.06 -9.84
CA THR A 200 1.00 2.47 -9.47
C THR A 200 2.42 2.93 -9.74
N SER A 201 2.58 4.04 -10.47
CA SER A 201 3.89 4.67 -10.55
C SER A 201 4.19 5.26 -9.19
N THR A 202 5.22 4.75 -8.52
CA THR A 202 5.79 5.45 -7.37
C THR A 202 6.56 6.63 -7.93
N HIS A 203 5.84 7.67 -8.33
CA HIS A 203 6.38 9.01 -8.34
C HIS A 203 6.58 9.34 -6.87
N GLY A 204 7.70 8.87 -6.30
CA GLY A 204 8.09 9.27 -4.97
C GLY A 204 8.03 10.78 -4.98
N SER A 205 7.15 11.34 -4.16
CA SER A 205 7.11 12.76 -3.87
C SER A 205 8.41 13.09 -3.11
N ARG A 206 9.53 13.00 -3.81
CA ARG A 206 10.73 13.76 -3.49
C ARG A 206 10.22 15.18 -3.57
N LEU A 207 9.98 15.76 -2.41
CA LEU A 207 9.88 17.20 -2.26
C LEU A 207 11.03 17.76 -3.10
N GLY A 208 10.71 18.35 -4.25
CA GLY A 208 11.74 18.67 -5.24
C GLY A 208 12.80 19.56 -4.61
N TRP A 209 13.94 19.74 -5.26
CA TRP A 209 14.97 20.69 -4.82
C TRP A 209 14.37 22.05 -4.37
N PHE A 210 13.34 22.49 -5.09
CA PHE A 210 12.56 23.68 -4.75
C PHE A 210 11.82 23.58 -3.41
N GLY A 211 11.19 22.46 -3.09
CA GLY A 211 10.50 22.26 -1.81
C GLY A 211 11.48 22.18 -0.64
N THR A 212 12.64 21.52 -0.80
CA THR A 212 13.69 21.55 0.23
C THR A 212 14.25 22.95 0.45
N LEU A 213 14.47 23.72 -0.61
CA LEU A 213 14.89 25.12 -0.50
C LEU A 213 13.84 26.00 0.20
N MET A 214 12.56 25.84 -0.14
CA MET A 214 11.48 26.60 0.49
C MET A 214 11.37 26.32 1.99
N ILE A 215 11.56 25.06 2.42
CA ILE A 215 11.61 24.72 3.85
C ILE A 215 12.80 25.42 4.53
N ILE A 216 13.99 25.38 3.93
CA ILE A 216 15.19 26.02 4.50
C ILE A 216 14.96 27.53 4.66
N VAL A 217 14.39 28.20 3.65
CA VAL A 217 14.07 29.64 3.70
C VAL A 217 13.07 29.95 4.81
N LEU A 218 12.00 29.15 4.96
CA LEU A 218 11.02 29.34 6.02
C LEU A 218 11.62 29.14 7.42
N CYS A 219 12.51 28.15 7.59
CA CYS A 219 13.23 27.92 8.84
C CYS A 219 14.14 29.10 9.20
N LEU A 220 14.95 29.59 8.25
CA LEU A 220 15.81 30.76 8.46
C LEU A 220 14.99 32.01 8.77
N PHE A 221 13.86 32.19 8.09
CA PHE A 221 12.93 33.28 8.35
C PHE A 221 12.32 33.21 9.76
N GLY A 222 11.92 32.01 10.21
CA GLY A 222 11.44 31.80 11.57
C GLY A 222 12.48 32.14 12.64
N VAL A 223 13.73 31.69 12.46
CA VAL A 223 14.85 32.02 13.36
C VAL A 223 15.11 33.53 13.39
N TYR A 224 15.07 34.19 12.24
CA TYR A 224 15.26 35.63 12.13
C TYR A 224 14.15 36.41 12.87
N LEU A 225 12.88 36.05 12.68
CA LEU A 225 11.76 36.72 13.35
C LEU A 225 11.81 36.52 14.87
N VAL A 226 11.99 35.28 15.33
CA VAL A 226 12.01 34.96 16.76
C VAL A 226 13.23 35.57 17.45
N GLY A 227 14.42 35.40 16.87
CA GLY A 227 15.66 35.95 17.41
C GLY A 227 15.64 37.48 17.45
N GLY A 228 15.18 38.12 16.37
CA GLY A 228 15.05 39.57 16.30
C GLY A 228 13.99 40.12 17.26
N ALA A 229 12.86 39.43 17.42
CA ALA A 229 11.83 39.79 18.39
C ALA A 229 12.33 39.68 19.84
N VAL A 230 12.99 38.56 20.20
CA VAL A 230 13.58 38.37 21.53
C VAL A 230 14.63 39.45 21.82
N TYR A 231 15.51 39.74 20.87
CA TYR A 231 16.53 40.78 21.02
C TYR A 231 15.90 42.16 21.26
N ARG A 232 14.92 42.56 20.43
CA ARG A 232 14.24 43.86 20.55
C ARG A 232 13.38 43.97 21.80
N TYR A 233 12.76 42.88 22.23
CA TYR A 233 11.93 42.86 23.43
C TYR A 233 12.77 42.97 24.71
N TYR A 234 13.84 42.18 24.83
CA TYR A 234 14.64 42.12 26.05
C TYR A 234 15.70 43.21 26.14
N PHE A 235 16.45 43.48 25.06
CA PHE A 235 17.57 44.44 25.10
C PHE A 235 17.13 45.88 24.81
N LEU A 236 16.15 46.08 23.93
CA LEU A 236 15.69 47.43 23.55
C LEU A 236 14.39 47.85 24.28
N ARG A 237 13.77 46.94 25.06
CA ARG A 237 12.52 47.15 25.83
C ARG A 237 11.37 47.74 25.01
N ILE A 238 11.37 47.52 23.70
CA ILE A 238 10.30 47.95 22.80
C ILE A 238 9.10 47.04 23.03
N ARG A 239 7.90 47.61 23.11
CA ARG A 239 6.63 46.89 23.33
C ARG A 239 5.66 47.18 22.18
N GLY A 240 4.79 46.21 21.90
CA GLY A 240 3.80 46.32 20.83
C GLY A 240 4.24 45.66 19.51
N ILE A 241 3.58 46.03 18.42
CA ILE A 241 3.78 45.43 17.10
C ILE A 241 5.17 45.72 16.49
N ASP A 242 5.87 46.74 16.99
CA ASP A 242 7.20 47.14 16.52
C ASP A 242 8.34 46.23 17.00
N VAL A 243 8.02 45.23 17.82
CA VAL A 243 8.97 44.18 18.24
C VAL A 243 9.40 43.33 17.04
N ILE A 244 8.56 43.21 16.00
CA ILE A 244 8.88 42.43 14.80
C ILE A 244 9.97 43.15 13.99
N PRO A 245 11.11 42.48 13.70
CA PRO A 245 12.18 43.09 12.93
C PRO A 245 11.74 43.38 11.48
N ASN A 246 11.98 44.61 11.02
CA ASN A 246 11.66 45.09 9.66
C ASN A 246 10.17 44.97 9.25
N LEU A 247 9.24 45.22 10.19
CA LEU A 247 7.79 45.13 9.97
C LEU A 247 7.29 45.88 8.72
N GLU A 248 7.79 47.10 8.46
CA GLU A 248 7.41 47.91 7.29
C GLU A 248 7.78 47.24 5.95
N PHE A 249 8.90 46.53 5.93
CA PHE A 249 9.30 45.75 4.76
C PHE A 249 8.34 44.57 4.56
N TRP A 250 8.03 43.82 5.62
CA TRP A 250 7.14 42.65 5.56
C TRP A 250 5.69 43.01 5.23
N SER A 251 5.19 44.14 5.70
CA SER A 251 3.84 44.63 5.38
C SER A 251 3.71 45.13 3.94
N SER A 252 4.81 45.49 3.29
CA SER A 252 4.84 45.91 1.88
C SER A 252 4.92 44.74 0.89
N LEU A 253 5.40 43.57 1.34
CA LEU A 253 5.64 42.39 0.51
C LEU A 253 4.39 41.84 -0.20
N PRO A 254 3.23 41.66 0.47
CA PRO A 254 2.02 41.13 -0.18
C PRO A 254 1.59 41.95 -1.40
N ARG A 255 1.70 43.29 -1.31
CA ARG A 255 1.35 44.21 -2.40
C ARG A 255 2.31 44.09 -3.59
N ARG A 256 3.60 43.87 -3.32
CA ARG A 256 4.63 43.68 -4.37
C ARG A 256 4.53 42.32 -5.06
N VAL A 257 4.17 41.27 -4.33
CA VAL A 257 3.96 39.93 -4.91
C VAL A 257 2.70 39.91 -5.78
N GLN A 258 1.63 40.57 -5.34
CA GLN A 258 0.41 40.73 -6.14
C GLN A 258 0.68 41.44 -7.47
N SER A 259 1.42 42.54 -7.48
CA SER A 259 1.71 43.27 -8.73
C SER A 259 2.56 42.45 -9.71
N LEU A 260 3.55 41.70 -9.22
CA LEU A 260 4.36 40.80 -10.04
C LEU A 260 3.52 39.65 -10.60
N TYR A 261 2.66 39.04 -9.79
CA TYR A 261 1.73 37.99 -10.23
C TYR A 261 0.78 38.52 -11.31
N PHE A 262 0.17 39.69 -11.11
CA PHE A 262 -0.70 40.30 -12.12
C PHE A 262 0.06 40.61 -13.43
N SER A 263 1.30 41.07 -13.36
CA SER A 263 2.12 41.29 -14.57
C SER A 263 2.47 39.98 -15.29
N LEU A 264 2.76 38.91 -14.55
CA LEU A 264 3.07 37.60 -15.11
C LEU A 264 1.82 36.97 -15.72
N VAL A 265 0.69 37.00 -15.02
CA VAL A 265 -0.60 36.51 -15.54
C VAL A 265 -1.02 37.28 -16.79
N ARG A 266 -0.86 38.62 -16.83
CA ARG A 266 -1.13 39.41 -18.05
C ARG A 266 -0.21 39.04 -19.20
N ARG A 267 1.06 38.74 -18.94
CA ARG A 267 2.04 38.33 -19.95
C ARG A 267 1.77 36.92 -20.50
N PHE A 268 1.30 35.99 -19.66
CA PHE A 268 0.96 34.62 -20.08
C PHE A 268 -0.45 34.47 -20.66
N ARG A 269 -1.39 35.34 -20.29
CA ARG A 269 -2.80 35.28 -20.76
C ARG A 269 -3.03 36.01 -22.09
N GLY A 270 -2.03 36.72 -22.63
CA GLY A 270 -2.14 37.50 -23.86
C GLY A 270 -3.08 38.71 -23.74
N PRO A 271 -3.06 39.67 -24.68
CA PRO A 271 -3.99 40.79 -24.65
C PRO A 271 -5.41 40.26 -24.89
N SER A 272 -6.30 40.43 -23.90
CA SER A 272 -7.73 40.27 -24.13
C SER A 272 -8.20 41.37 -25.07
N VAL A 273 -8.40 41.04 -26.35
CA VAL A 273 -9.13 41.86 -27.31
C VAL A 273 -10.55 42.03 -26.77
N GLY A 274 -10.90 43.24 -26.33
CA GLY A 274 -12.24 43.46 -25.77
C GLY A 274 -12.47 44.82 -25.11
N TYR A 275 -12.18 45.92 -25.81
CA TYR A 275 -12.91 47.17 -25.58
C TYR A 275 -12.90 48.03 -26.86
N ARG A 276 -13.95 47.87 -27.67
CA ARG A 276 -14.22 48.77 -28.81
C ARG A 276 -15.10 49.89 -28.27
N SER A 277 -14.48 51.01 -27.90
CA SER A 277 -15.18 52.26 -27.60
C SER A 277 -15.80 52.79 -28.90
N SER A 278 -17.13 52.82 -28.99
CA SER A 278 -17.85 53.55 -30.04
C SER A 278 -17.60 55.04 -29.88
N TYR A 279 -16.86 55.64 -30.82
CA TYR A 279 -16.97 57.05 -31.12
C TYR A 279 -18.13 57.23 -32.11
N SER A 280 -19.09 58.06 -31.76
CA SER A 280 -20.10 58.59 -32.68
C SER A 280 -19.42 59.60 -33.62
N PRO A 281 -19.62 59.52 -34.95
CA PRO A 281 -19.15 60.57 -35.84
C PRO A 281 -20.00 61.83 -35.62
N VAL A 282 -19.33 62.97 -35.57
CA VAL A 282 -19.96 64.29 -35.54
C VAL A 282 -20.16 64.69 -37.01
N ASP A 283 -21.41 64.85 -37.42
CA ASP A 283 -21.76 65.33 -38.76
C ASP A 283 -21.41 66.82 -38.87
N PHE A 284 -20.69 67.18 -39.94
CA PHE A 284 -20.57 68.55 -40.47
C PHE A 284 -21.33 68.63 -41.79
#